data_AF-A0A522E8Y3-F1
#
_entry.id   AF-A0A522E8Y3-F1
#
_cell.length_a   1.000
_cell.length_b   1.000
_cell.length_c   1.000
_cell.angle_alpha   90.00
_cell.angle_beta   90.00
_cell.angle_gamma   90.00
#
_symmetry.space_group_name_H-M   'P 1'
#
loop_
_entity.id
_entity.type
_entity.pdbx_description
1 polymer ?
#
loop_
_entity_poly.entity_id
_entity_poly.type
_entity_poly.pdbx_seq_one_letter_code
_entity_poly.pdbx_strand_id
1 'polypeptide(L)'
;MQNQKNMPENFEGREKARNFSEREVARAQDLVRKIREAVEWDLGKFCSNEEELEMVERAQAAMRDVEALFHVPETKLWVTFVGKDIPESMRQADEYNKKVLPAEVIIFSHADLEKLRRSLEAISDVVGWDIGVHDELEILLLREARESLEALKKIS
;
A
#
# COMPACT_ATOMS: atom_id res chain seq x y z
N MET A 1 -32.56 11.12 48.64
CA MET A 1 -32.58 11.96 47.43
C MET A 1 -31.30 11.69 46.66
N GLN A 2 -31.40 10.90 45.58
CA GLN A 2 -30.31 10.66 44.65
C GLN A 2 -30.15 11.90 43.76
N ASN A 3 -28.94 12.45 43.67
CA ASN A 3 -28.56 13.32 42.56
C ASN A 3 -27.32 12.73 41.90
N GLN A 4 -27.56 11.77 41.02
CA GLN A 4 -26.67 11.48 39.90
C GLN A 4 -26.92 12.51 38.79
N LYS A 5 -25.90 12.64 37.94
CA LYS A 5 -25.85 13.32 36.64
C LYS A 5 -25.45 14.80 36.68
N ASN A 6 -24.21 15.03 36.27
CA ASN A 6 -23.94 15.70 35.00
C ASN A 6 -22.49 15.41 34.58
N MET A 7 -22.30 14.32 33.84
CA MET A 7 -21.18 14.23 32.89
C MET A 7 -21.73 14.67 31.54
N PRO A 8 -21.11 15.64 30.84
CA PRO A 8 -21.51 15.96 29.49
C PRO A 8 -21.11 14.81 28.57
N GLU A 9 -22.09 14.01 28.18
CA GLU A 9 -22.07 13.23 26.95
C GLU A 9 -22.01 14.22 25.78
N ASN A 10 -20.88 14.25 25.06
CA ASN A 10 -20.77 14.72 23.67
C ASN A 10 -19.34 14.41 23.16
N PHE A 11 -19.12 13.15 22.77
CA PHE A 11 -18.03 12.75 21.88
C PHE A 11 -18.65 12.04 20.66
N GLU A 12 -19.56 12.74 19.98
CA GLU A 12 -20.04 12.31 18.67
C GLU A 12 -18.96 12.60 17.62
N GLY A 13 -18.52 11.56 16.90
CA GLY A 13 -17.72 11.71 15.67
C GLY A 13 -16.27 11.20 15.68
N ARG A 14 -15.80 10.51 16.73
CA ARG A 14 -14.50 9.83 16.65
C ARG A 14 -14.69 8.46 15.99
N GLU A 15 -14.31 8.35 14.72
CA GLU A 15 -14.03 7.06 14.10
C GLU A 15 -13.18 6.23 15.07
N LYS A 16 -13.67 5.04 15.43
CA LYS A 16 -13.03 4.20 16.44
C LYS A 16 -11.72 3.67 15.88
N ALA A 17 -10.69 3.62 16.74
CA ALA A 17 -9.45 2.94 16.42
C ALA A 17 -9.74 1.53 15.90
N ARG A 18 -8.98 1.10 14.89
CA ARG A 18 -9.18 -0.18 14.23
C ARG A 18 -8.07 -1.15 14.62
N ASN A 19 -8.47 -2.33 15.09
CA ASN A 19 -7.55 -3.42 15.38
C ASN A 19 -7.45 -4.33 14.15
N PHE A 20 -6.23 -4.57 13.68
CA PHE A 20 -5.92 -5.52 12.62
C PHE A 20 -5.34 -6.77 13.26
N SER A 21 -5.97 -7.92 13.01
CA SER A 21 -5.40 -9.22 13.40
C SER A 21 -4.10 -9.51 12.67
N GLU A 22 -3.24 -10.38 13.21
CA GLU A 22 -2.00 -10.82 12.54
C GLU A 22 -2.26 -11.30 11.10
N ARG A 23 -3.38 -11.98 10.87
CA ARG A 23 -3.77 -12.46 9.54
C ARG A 23 -4.14 -11.31 8.59
N GLU A 24 -4.82 -10.28 9.09
CA GLU A 24 -5.12 -9.09 8.30
C GLU A 24 -3.86 -8.29 8.00
N VAL A 25 -2.95 -8.16 8.97
CA VAL A 25 -1.65 -7.50 8.78
C VAL A 25 -0.81 -8.26 7.76
N ALA A 26 -0.67 -9.58 7.90
CA ALA A 26 0.05 -10.41 6.92
C ALA A 26 -0.51 -10.24 5.50
N ARG A 27 -1.85 -10.19 5.38
CA ARG A 27 -2.52 -9.97 4.10
C ARG A 27 -2.27 -8.55 3.58
N ALA A 28 -2.37 -7.54 4.43
CA ALA A 28 -2.10 -6.17 4.04
C ALA A 28 -0.64 -5.99 3.58
N GLN A 29 0.33 -6.54 4.31
CA GLN A 29 1.75 -6.51 3.95
C GLN A 29 2.02 -7.16 2.59
N ASP A 30 1.37 -8.29 2.27
CA ASP A 30 1.46 -8.93 0.94
C ASP A 30 0.92 -8.02 -0.17
N LEU A 31 -0.24 -7.39 0.06
CA LEU A 31 -0.85 -6.46 -0.91
C LEU A 31 0.00 -5.20 -1.10
N VAL A 32 0.48 -4.60 -0.01
CA VAL A 32 1.36 -3.41 0.01
C VAL A 32 2.59 -3.66 -0.85
N ARG A 33 3.20 -4.84 -0.71
CA ARG A 33 4.37 -5.20 -1.52
C ARG A 33 4.07 -5.32 -3.01
N LYS A 34 2.95 -5.94 -3.39
CA LYS A 34 2.56 -6.04 -4.81
C LYS A 34 2.32 -4.68 -5.45
N ILE A 35 1.73 -3.76 -4.69
CA ILE A 35 1.53 -2.38 -5.12
C ILE A 35 2.89 -1.67 -5.26
N ARG A 36 3.78 -1.83 -4.28
CA ARG A 36 5.14 -1.25 -4.28
C ARG A 36 5.92 -1.65 -5.53
N GLU A 37 5.85 -2.92 -5.95
CA GLU A 37 6.53 -3.39 -7.17
C GLU A 37 6.11 -2.62 -8.42
N ALA A 38 4.88 -2.09 -8.49
CA ALA A 38 4.42 -1.24 -9.58
C ALA A 38 4.77 0.24 -9.39
N VAL A 39 4.68 0.77 -8.17
CA VAL A 39 4.92 2.19 -7.89
C VAL A 39 6.41 2.54 -7.90
N GLU A 40 7.26 1.65 -7.41
CA GLU A 40 8.73 1.80 -7.43
C GLU A 40 9.36 1.26 -8.72
N TRP A 41 8.58 0.57 -9.55
CA TRP A 41 9.00 0.37 -10.93
C TRP A 41 9.19 1.74 -11.60
N ASP A 42 10.07 1.80 -12.59
CA ASP A 42 10.49 3.03 -13.25
C ASP A 42 9.37 3.64 -14.11
N LEU A 43 8.28 4.06 -13.46
CA LEU A 43 7.14 4.74 -14.05
C LEU A 43 7.52 6.15 -14.53
N GLY A 44 8.60 6.71 -13.96
CA GLY A 44 9.19 7.96 -14.41
C GLY A 44 9.57 7.93 -15.89
N LYS A 45 9.95 6.77 -16.44
CA LYS A 45 10.26 6.61 -17.86
C LYS A 45 9.08 6.90 -18.81
N PHE A 46 7.84 6.83 -18.30
CA PHE A 46 6.64 7.11 -19.08
C PHE A 46 6.10 8.53 -18.88
N CYS A 47 6.67 9.31 -17.97
CA CYS A 47 6.27 10.69 -17.73
C CYS A 47 6.73 11.56 -18.91
N SER A 48 5.78 12.32 -19.46
CA SER A 48 5.94 13.25 -20.57
C SER A 48 5.99 14.71 -20.11
N ASN A 49 5.55 14.99 -18.88
CA ASN A 49 5.49 16.32 -18.29
C ASN A 49 5.75 16.30 -16.77
N GLU A 50 5.88 17.49 -16.20
CA GLU A 50 6.19 17.69 -14.77
C GLU A 50 5.03 17.23 -13.85
N GLU A 51 3.78 17.39 -14.28
CA GLU A 51 2.61 16.98 -13.49
C GLU A 51 2.54 15.45 -13.31
N GLU A 52 2.88 14.70 -14.36
CA GLU A 52 2.98 13.23 -14.32
C GLU A 52 4.13 12.76 -13.41
N LEU A 53 5.27 13.45 -13.46
CA LEU A 53 6.39 13.17 -12.58
C LEU A 53 6.03 13.43 -11.12
N GLU A 54 5.42 14.58 -10.82
CA GLU A 54 4.92 14.91 -9.48
C GLU A 54 3.87 13.92 -8.98
N MET A 55 3.04 13.37 -9.88
CA MET A 55 2.08 12.32 -9.55
C MET A 55 2.79 11.03 -9.13
N VAL A 56 3.82 10.59 -9.87
CA VAL A 56 4.64 9.42 -9.53
C VAL A 56 5.38 9.62 -8.21
N GLU A 57 6.01 10.78 -7.99
CA GLU A 57 6.72 11.08 -6.75
C GLU A 57 5.78 11.09 -5.54
N ARG A 58 4.56 11.64 -5.69
CA ARG A 58 3.53 11.60 -4.65
C ARG A 58 3.09 10.17 -4.33
N ALA A 59 2.91 9.32 -5.33
CA ALA A 59 2.57 7.92 -5.10
C ALA A 59 3.72 7.16 -4.41
N GLN A 60 4.97 7.43 -4.76
CA GLN A 60 6.13 6.84 -4.09
C GLN A 60 6.23 7.28 -2.62
N ALA A 61 6.00 8.56 -2.33
CA ALA A 61 5.92 9.06 -0.96
C ALA A 61 4.76 8.41 -0.18
N ALA A 62 3.59 8.31 -0.81
CA ALA A 62 2.43 7.64 -0.24
C ALA A 62 2.68 6.15 0.01
N MET A 63 3.42 5.47 -0.87
CA MET A 63 3.80 4.06 -0.71
C MET A 63 4.64 3.88 0.56
N ARG A 64 5.64 4.73 0.79
CA ARG A 64 6.47 4.71 2.02
C ARG A 64 5.64 4.90 3.28
N ASP A 65 4.61 5.77 3.21
CA ASP A 65 3.69 5.97 4.31
C ASP A 65 2.86 4.71 4.62
N VAL A 66 2.38 4.00 3.60
CA VAL A 66 1.64 2.74 3.77
C VAL A 66 2.55 1.63 4.29
N GLU A 67 3.78 1.53 3.78
CA GLU A 67 4.79 0.59 4.29
C GLU A 67 5.08 0.82 5.77
N ALA A 68 5.26 2.08 6.17
CA ALA A 68 5.47 2.45 7.56
C ALA A 68 4.27 2.08 8.44
N LEU A 69 3.03 2.27 7.97
CA LEU A 69 1.83 1.91 8.72
C LEU A 69 1.71 0.40 8.95
N PHE A 70 2.08 -0.43 7.97
CA PHE A 70 2.00 -1.90 8.07
C PHE A 70 3.32 -2.56 8.51
N HIS A 71 4.31 -1.77 8.95
CA HIS A 71 5.65 -2.24 9.32
C HIS A 71 6.29 -3.12 8.24
N VAL A 72 6.08 -2.78 6.96
CA VAL A 72 6.72 -3.47 5.84
C VAL A 72 8.17 -3.01 5.76
N PRO A 73 9.17 -3.90 5.96
CA PRO A 73 10.56 -3.53 5.86
C PRO A 73 10.93 -3.21 4.41
N GLU A 74 11.97 -2.39 4.24
CA GLU A 74 12.62 -2.24 2.94
C GLU A 74 13.13 -3.60 2.47
N THR A 75 12.60 -4.04 1.34
CA THR A 75 12.83 -5.37 0.81
C THR A 75 13.25 -5.32 -0.65
N LYS A 76 13.56 -6.49 -1.20
CA LYS A 76 13.98 -6.61 -2.57
C LYS A 76 12.78 -6.53 -3.52
N LEU A 77 12.89 -5.63 -4.49
CA LEU A 77 12.05 -5.62 -5.69
C LEU A 77 12.45 -6.74 -6.64
N TRP A 78 11.55 -7.18 -7.53
CA TRP A 78 11.87 -8.19 -8.53
C TRP A 78 13.06 -7.79 -9.41
N VAL A 79 13.22 -6.50 -9.71
CA VAL A 79 14.36 -5.95 -10.49
C VAL A 79 15.73 -6.17 -9.83
N THR A 80 15.77 -6.43 -8.52
CA THR A 80 17.04 -6.63 -7.78
C THR A 80 17.61 -8.05 -7.92
N PHE A 81 16.83 -8.99 -8.46
CA PHE A 81 17.27 -10.36 -8.73
C PHE A 81 17.89 -10.41 -10.12
N VAL A 82 19.23 -10.29 -10.16
CA VAL A 82 20.00 -10.29 -11.41
C VAL A 82 20.13 -11.71 -11.95
N GLY A 83 19.61 -11.93 -13.15
CA GLY A 83 19.71 -13.17 -13.89
C GLY A 83 18.48 -14.04 -13.72
N LYS A 84 17.83 -14.29 -14.87
CA LYS A 84 16.64 -15.12 -15.14
C LYS A 84 15.36 -14.32 -15.37
N ASP A 85 14.52 -14.97 -16.17
CA ASP A 85 13.18 -14.58 -16.60
C ASP A 85 12.39 -13.81 -15.53
N ILE A 86 11.74 -12.70 -15.93
CA ILE A 86 11.07 -11.75 -15.02
C ILE A 86 10.06 -12.44 -14.07
N PRO A 87 9.20 -13.38 -14.52
CA PRO A 87 8.31 -14.14 -13.64
C PRO A 87 9.03 -14.88 -12.51
N GLU A 88 10.22 -15.42 -12.78
CA GLU A 88 11.03 -16.10 -11.77
C GLU A 88 11.62 -15.10 -10.77
N SER A 89 12.05 -13.92 -11.23
CA SER A 89 12.50 -12.84 -10.34
C SER A 89 11.37 -12.31 -9.44
N MET A 90 10.15 -12.17 -9.97
CA MET A 90 8.97 -11.82 -9.18
C MET A 90 8.67 -12.89 -8.13
N ARG A 91 8.72 -14.19 -8.49
CA ARG A 91 8.53 -15.29 -7.55
C ARG A 91 9.59 -15.29 -6.43
N GLN A 92 10.85 -15.04 -6.77
CA GLN A 92 11.95 -14.98 -5.81
C GLN A 92 11.84 -13.78 -4.88
N ALA A 93 11.48 -12.61 -5.41
CA ALA A 93 11.13 -11.46 -4.60
C ALA A 93 10.03 -11.85 -3.62
N ASP A 94 8.93 -12.43 -4.10
CA ASP A 94 7.84 -12.90 -3.25
C ASP A 94 8.25 -13.85 -2.11
N GLU A 95 9.04 -14.86 -2.43
CA GLU A 95 9.50 -15.86 -1.47
C GLU A 95 10.49 -15.31 -0.44
N TYR A 96 11.42 -14.47 -0.87
CA TYR A 96 12.34 -13.78 0.04
C TYR A 96 11.55 -12.99 1.07
N ASN A 97 10.55 -12.31 0.58
CA ASN A 97 9.97 -11.16 1.20
C ASN A 97 8.81 -11.60 2.13
N LYS A 98 8.17 -12.75 1.84
CA LYS A 98 7.31 -13.50 2.78
C LYS A 98 8.04 -14.05 4.01
N LYS A 99 9.35 -14.33 3.93
CA LYS A 99 10.12 -14.89 5.06
C LYS A 99 10.56 -13.84 6.08
N VAL A 100 10.52 -12.57 5.70
CA VAL A 100 11.14 -11.45 6.44
C VAL A 100 10.09 -10.61 7.17
N LEU A 101 8.79 -10.85 6.92
CA LEU A 101 7.69 -10.08 7.49
C LEU A 101 7.20 -10.67 8.83
N PRO A 102 7.43 -10.00 9.97
CA PRO A 102 6.67 -10.29 11.18
C PRO A 102 5.24 -9.77 11.00
N ALA A 103 4.27 -10.68 11.03
CA ALA A 103 2.87 -10.32 11.10
C ALA A 103 2.47 -10.21 12.56
N GLU A 104 2.43 -8.99 13.07
CA GLU A 104 1.98 -8.68 14.44
C GLU A 104 0.62 -7.98 14.40
N VAL A 105 -0.07 -7.94 15.55
CA VAL A 105 -1.31 -7.18 15.70
C VAL A 105 -0.99 -5.69 15.64
N ILE A 106 -1.70 -4.95 14.78
CA ILE A 106 -1.53 -3.49 14.62
C ILE A 106 -2.85 -2.81 15.00
N ILE A 107 -2.74 -1.68 15.70
CA ILE A 107 -3.89 -0.83 16.05
C ILE A 107 -3.70 0.52 15.37
N PHE A 108 -4.61 0.84 14.44
CA PHE A 108 -4.64 2.15 13.80
C PHE A 108 -5.52 3.11 14.58
N SER A 109 -4.95 4.26 14.91
CA SER A 109 -5.73 5.41 15.33
C SER A 109 -6.54 5.97 14.17
N HIS A 110 -7.49 6.85 14.45
CA HIS A 110 -8.20 7.57 13.39
C HIS A 110 -7.26 8.36 12.46
N ALA A 111 -6.18 8.93 13.01
CA ALA A 111 -5.19 9.64 12.20
C ALA A 111 -4.44 8.69 11.25
N ASP A 112 -4.16 7.46 11.69
CA ASP A 112 -3.51 6.44 10.86
C ASP A 112 -4.43 5.97 9.73
N LEU A 113 -5.73 5.81 10.01
CA LEU A 113 -6.74 5.46 8.99
C LEU A 113 -6.92 6.58 7.96
N GLU A 114 -6.97 7.83 8.40
CA GLU A 114 -7.04 8.98 7.50
C GLU A 114 -5.77 9.10 6.65
N LYS A 115 -4.60 8.87 7.24
CA LYS A 115 -3.33 8.84 6.52
C LYS A 115 -3.33 7.71 5.48
N LEU A 116 -3.70 6.49 5.89
CA LEU A 116 -3.81 5.34 5.00
C LEU A 116 -4.73 5.64 3.82
N ARG A 117 -5.92 6.17 4.07
CA ARG A 117 -6.89 6.52 3.02
C ARG A 117 -6.29 7.50 2.01
N ARG A 118 -5.64 8.58 2.47
CA ARG A 118 -5.02 9.57 1.59
C ARG A 118 -3.88 8.97 0.77
N SER A 119 -3.05 8.14 1.39
CA SER A 119 -1.96 7.47 0.70
C SER A 119 -2.48 6.50 -0.37
N LEU A 120 -3.54 5.74 -0.08
CA LEU A 120 -4.15 4.82 -1.06
C LEU A 120 -4.78 5.55 -2.24
N GLU A 121 -5.31 6.77 -2.06
CA GLU A 121 -5.79 7.60 -3.17
C GLU A 121 -4.64 8.12 -4.04
N ALA A 122 -3.56 8.63 -3.44
CA ALA A 122 -2.38 9.06 -4.21
C ALA A 122 -1.74 7.92 -5.02
N ILE A 123 -1.73 6.71 -4.46
CA ILE A 123 -1.30 5.50 -5.18
C ILE A 123 -2.28 5.15 -6.31
N SER A 124 -3.58 5.33 -6.09
CA SER A 124 -4.63 5.06 -7.07
C SER A 124 -4.48 5.91 -8.32
N ASP A 125 -4.07 7.17 -8.19
CA ASP A 125 -3.88 8.07 -9.32
C ASP A 125 -2.81 7.54 -10.29
N VAL A 126 -1.73 6.97 -9.76
CA VAL A 126 -0.63 6.40 -10.57
C VAL A 126 -0.95 5.01 -11.09
N VAL A 127 -1.48 4.14 -10.23
CA VAL A 127 -1.78 2.74 -10.63
C VAL A 127 -2.96 2.71 -11.60
N GLY A 128 -3.91 3.62 -11.47
CA GLY A 128 -5.05 3.81 -12.37
C GLY A 128 -4.73 4.58 -13.65
N TRP A 129 -3.55 5.20 -13.73
CA TRP A 129 -3.11 5.92 -14.92
C TRP A 129 -3.06 4.97 -16.13
N ASP A 130 -3.65 5.41 -17.24
CA ASP A 130 -3.57 4.72 -18.53
C ASP A 130 -2.23 5.06 -19.20
N ILE A 131 -1.17 4.50 -18.63
CA ILE A 131 0.14 4.49 -19.25
C ILE A 131 0.05 3.60 -20.49
N GLY A 132 0.51 4.11 -21.64
CA GLY A 132 0.51 3.43 -22.95
C GLY A 132 1.42 2.22 -23.01
N VAL A 133 1.27 1.33 -22.04
CA VAL A 133 2.00 0.10 -21.85
C VAL A 133 1.56 -0.89 -22.91
N HIS A 134 2.53 -1.44 -23.62
CA HIS A 134 2.29 -2.44 -24.65
C HIS A 134 2.95 -3.79 -24.34
N ASP A 135 3.77 -3.85 -23.29
CA ASP A 135 4.40 -5.07 -22.84
C ASP A 135 3.46 -5.87 -21.92
N GLU A 136 3.31 -7.17 -22.18
CA GLU A 136 2.38 -8.04 -21.45
C GLU A 136 2.73 -8.13 -19.95
N LEU A 137 4.00 -8.03 -19.57
CA LEU A 137 4.44 -8.09 -18.18
C LEU A 137 4.17 -6.77 -17.46
N GLU A 138 4.42 -5.65 -18.13
CA GLU A 138 4.08 -4.33 -17.62
C GLU A 138 2.54 -4.22 -17.39
N ILE A 139 1.72 -4.77 -18.30
CA ILE A 139 0.27 -4.88 -18.13
C ILE A 139 -0.10 -5.76 -16.94
N LEU A 140 0.56 -6.92 -16.78
CA LEU A 140 0.32 -7.85 -15.68
C LEU A 140 0.63 -7.20 -14.32
N LEU A 141 1.76 -6.50 -14.22
CA LEU A 141 2.21 -5.82 -13.01
C LEU A 141 1.23 -4.73 -12.58
N LEU A 142 0.78 -3.89 -13.53
CA LEU A 142 -0.23 -2.87 -13.26
C LEU A 142 -1.58 -3.49 -12.86
N ARG A 143 -1.98 -4.58 -13.51
CA ARG A 143 -3.20 -5.30 -13.16
C ARG A 143 -3.10 -5.88 -11.74
N GLU A 144 -2.00 -6.53 -11.39
CA GLU A 144 -1.81 -7.09 -10.05
C GLU A 144 -1.79 -5.98 -8.99
N ALA A 145 -1.14 -4.85 -9.28
CA ALA A 145 -1.15 -3.69 -8.39
C ALA A 145 -2.55 -3.11 -8.21
N ARG A 146 -3.35 -2.98 -9.28
CA ARG A 146 -4.75 -2.53 -9.22
C ARG A 146 -5.61 -3.46 -8.36
N GLU A 147 -5.54 -4.76 -8.63
CA GLU A 147 -6.28 -5.78 -7.86
C GLU A 147 -5.85 -5.77 -6.38
N SER A 148 -4.56 -5.58 -6.12
CA SER A 148 -4.01 -5.52 -4.76
C SER A 148 -4.41 -4.25 -4.02
N LEU A 149 -4.42 -3.11 -4.69
CA LEU A 149 -4.87 -1.82 -4.15
C LEU A 149 -6.35 -1.89 -3.76
N GLU A 150 -7.20 -2.42 -4.63
CA GLU A 150 -8.62 -2.60 -4.34
C GLU A 150 -8.87 -3.57 -3.18
N ALA A 151 -8.07 -4.64 -3.08
CA ALA A 151 -8.13 -5.54 -1.94
C ALA A 151 -7.68 -4.86 -0.64
N LEU A 152 -6.64 -4.01 -0.70
CA LEU A 152 -6.13 -3.29 0.46
C LEU A 152 -7.14 -2.25 0.95
N LYS A 153 -7.74 -1.47 0.04
CA LYS A 153 -8.83 -0.51 0.33
C LYS A 153 -10.02 -1.17 1.04
N LYS A 154 -10.31 -2.44 0.77
CA LYS A 154 -11.39 -3.20 1.44
C LYS A 154 -11.00 -3.72 2.82
N ILE A 155 -9.71 -3.87 3.07
CA ILE A 155 -9.16 -4.31 4.35
C ILE A 155 -8.76 -3.11 5.18
N SER A 156 -8.83 -1.86 4.72
CA SER A 156 -8.52 -0.63 5.48
C SER A 156 -9.77 0.16 5.85
#